data_AF-W7VT24-F1
#
_entry.id   AF-W7VT24-F1
#
_cell.length_a   1.000
_cell.length_b   1.000
_cell.length_c   1.000
_cell.angle_alpha   90.00
_cell.angle_beta   90.00
_cell.angle_gamma   90.00
#
_symmetry.space_group_name_H-M   'P 1'
#
loop_
_entity.id
_entity.type
_entity.pdbx_description
1 polymer ?
#
loop_
_entity_poly.entity_id
_entity_poly.type
_entity_poly.pdbx_seq_one_letter_code
_entity_poly.pdbx_strand_id
1 'polypeptide(L)'
;MASRLSARYGLPAAATERLTPWAAYLTLSQPPRPQGEIVDAALQRIARQRGLPVVPLETAREQIASIAAVQTGHMLALLEAQARRHDETIAAIDTLLARYLEEDLDGMLQNEELALRDEPALRPAYSDLFEQILVRRSARMVERMRPRLERGGAFVAIGALHLHGEQGVLALLERAGWQVRRVERQRR
;
A
#
# COMPACT_ATOMS: atom_id res chain seq x y z
N MET A 1 22.51 -7.20 -7.94
CA MET A 1 21.04 -6.99 -7.87
C MET A 1 20.36 -7.21 -9.22
N ALA A 2 20.79 -6.56 -10.30
CA ALA A 2 20.21 -6.68 -11.65
C ALA A 2 20.05 -8.13 -12.16
N SER A 3 21.08 -8.98 -12.07
CA SER A 3 21.01 -10.39 -12.52
C SER A 3 20.03 -11.24 -11.69
N ARG A 4 19.89 -10.98 -10.38
CA ARG A 4 18.88 -11.65 -9.52
C ARG A 4 17.46 -11.24 -9.86
N LEU A 5 17.23 -9.94 -10.12
CA LEU A 5 15.94 -9.42 -10.59
C LEU A 5 15.55 -10.01 -11.95
N SER A 6 16.49 -10.06 -12.89
CA SER A 6 16.24 -10.59 -14.24
C SER A 6 15.83 -12.07 -14.21
N ALA A 7 16.59 -12.92 -13.52
CA ALA A 7 16.31 -14.35 -13.46
C ALA A 7 15.02 -14.66 -12.68
N ARG A 8 14.76 -13.94 -11.58
CA ARG A 8 13.64 -14.24 -10.68
C ARG A 8 12.31 -13.65 -11.14
N TYR A 9 12.33 -12.43 -11.68
CA TYR A 9 11.13 -11.68 -12.09
C TYR A 9 10.92 -11.64 -13.61
N GLY A 10 11.80 -12.27 -14.40
CA GLY A 10 11.70 -12.30 -15.86
C GLY A 10 11.94 -10.95 -16.52
N LEU A 11 12.57 -10.01 -15.82
CA LEU A 11 12.89 -8.69 -16.37
C LEU A 11 14.08 -8.76 -17.32
N PRO A 12 14.04 -8.14 -18.51
CA PRO A 12 15.23 -8.05 -19.37
C PRO A 12 16.38 -7.35 -18.64
N ALA A 13 17.62 -7.81 -18.83
CA ALA A 13 18.79 -7.21 -18.17
C ALA A 13 18.87 -5.69 -18.40
N ALA A 14 18.66 -5.23 -19.64
CA ALA A 14 18.63 -3.80 -19.98
C ALA A 14 17.48 -3.03 -19.31
N ALA A 15 16.38 -3.69 -18.91
CA ALA A 15 15.32 -3.06 -18.12
C ALA A 15 15.75 -2.94 -16.65
N THR A 16 16.41 -3.96 -16.09
CA THR A 16 16.88 -3.94 -14.70
C THR A 16 17.94 -2.86 -14.43
N GLU A 17 18.76 -2.51 -15.42
CA GLU A 17 19.77 -1.45 -15.31
C GLU A 17 19.18 -0.03 -15.31
N ARG A 18 17.94 0.13 -15.77
CA ARG A 18 17.25 1.42 -15.87
C ARG A 18 16.19 1.64 -14.79
N LEU A 19 15.99 0.68 -13.89
CA LEU A 19 15.04 0.82 -12.80
C LEU A 19 15.53 1.88 -11.82
N THR A 20 14.64 2.81 -11.47
CA THR A 20 14.84 3.67 -10.30
C THR A 20 14.87 2.80 -9.03
N PRO A 21 15.56 3.24 -7.96
CA PRO A 21 15.61 2.48 -6.71
C PRO A 21 14.23 2.09 -6.17
N TRP A 22 13.27 3.00 -6.24
CA TRP A 22 11.91 2.72 -5.80
C TRP A 22 11.18 1.69 -6.65
N ALA A 23 11.40 1.68 -7.97
CA ALA A 23 10.76 0.70 -8.85
C ALA A 23 11.35 -0.70 -8.62
N ALA A 24 12.67 -0.78 -8.37
CA ALA A 24 13.32 -2.01 -7.96
C ALA A 24 12.80 -2.51 -6.61
N TYR A 25 12.61 -1.60 -5.64
CA TYR A 25 12.06 -1.93 -4.32
C TYR A 25 10.65 -2.53 -4.45
N LEU A 26 9.73 -1.84 -5.14
CA LEU A 26 8.37 -2.34 -5.36
C LEU A 26 8.34 -3.70 -6.06
N THR A 27 9.24 -3.92 -7.03
CA THR A 27 9.36 -5.21 -7.72
C THR A 27 9.73 -6.32 -6.74
N LEU A 28 10.72 -6.08 -5.88
CA LEU A 28 11.16 -7.05 -4.89
C LEU A 28 10.15 -7.26 -3.74
N SER A 29 9.24 -6.32 -3.51
CA SER A 29 8.18 -6.42 -2.50
C SER A 29 6.96 -7.24 -2.95
N GLN A 30 6.99 -7.82 -4.15
CA GLN A 30 5.90 -8.62 -4.71
C GLN A 30 6.38 -10.02 -5.09
N PRO A 31 5.52 -11.05 -5.06
CA PRO A 31 5.90 -12.37 -5.55
C PRO A 31 6.19 -12.27 -7.06
N PRO A 32 7.13 -13.07 -7.62
CA PRO A 32 7.50 -12.98 -9.03
C PRO A 32 6.37 -13.27 -10.01
N ARG A 33 5.36 -14.01 -9.56
CA ARG A 33 4.15 -14.35 -10.32
C ARG A 33 2.94 -14.09 -9.43
N PRO A 34 2.47 -12.84 -9.31
CA PRO A 34 1.26 -12.55 -8.57
C PRO A 34 0.09 -13.28 -9.23
N GLN A 35 -0.77 -13.87 -8.42
CA GLN A 35 -1.96 -14.61 -8.86
C GLN A 35 -3.21 -13.83 -8.47
N GLY A 36 -4.28 -14.01 -9.25
CA GLY A 36 -5.58 -13.37 -9.00
C GLY A 36 -5.74 -11.98 -9.62
N GLU A 37 -6.97 -11.47 -9.58
CA GLU A 37 -7.31 -10.13 -10.02
C GLU A 37 -6.96 -9.12 -8.91
N ILE A 38 -6.36 -7.98 -9.28
CA ILE A 38 -6.13 -6.88 -8.35
C ILE A 38 -7.49 -6.35 -7.87
N VAL A 39 -7.67 -6.23 -6.55
CA VAL A 39 -8.95 -5.83 -5.93
C VAL A 39 -9.50 -4.53 -6.54
N ASP A 40 -8.67 -3.52 -6.74
CA ASP A 40 -9.08 -2.26 -7.35
C ASP A 40 -9.60 -2.43 -8.78
N ALA A 41 -8.97 -3.31 -9.58
CA ALA A 41 -9.42 -3.60 -10.93
C ALA A 41 -10.76 -4.34 -10.91
N ALA A 42 -10.93 -5.31 -10.00
CA ALA A 42 -12.18 -6.03 -9.80
C ALA A 42 -13.33 -5.08 -9.40
N LEU A 43 -13.08 -4.17 -8.45
CA LEU A 43 -14.07 -3.18 -7.99
C LEU A 43 -14.45 -2.19 -9.11
N GLN A 44 -13.48 -1.69 -9.86
CA GLN A 44 -13.75 -0.83 -11.02
C GLN A 44 -14.56 -1.56 -12.09
N ARG A 45 -14.24 -2.83 -12.37
CA ARG A 45 -15.00 -3.67 -13.30
C ARG A 45 -16.44 -3.86 -12.83
N ILE A 46 -16.66 -4.19 -11.55
CA ILE A 46 -18.00 -4.32 -10.95
C ILE A 46 -18.78 -3.01 -11.06
N ALA A 47 -18.15 -1.88 -10.73
CA ALA A 47 -18.79 -0.55 -10.84
C ALA A 47 -19.22 -0.25 -12.27
N ARG A 48 -18.35 -0.48 -13.27
CA ARG A 48 -18.66 -0.30 -14.69
C ARG A 48 -19.80 -1.19 -15.16
N GLN A 49 -19.79 -2.47 -14.78
CA GLN A 49 -20.87 -3.42 -15.11
C GLN A 49 -22.23 -2.99 -14.52
N ARG A 50 -22.22 -2.27 -13.40
CA ARG A 50 -23.42 -1.73 -12.74
C ARG A 50 -23.78 -0.31 -13.19
N GLY A 51 -23.04 0.28 -14.13
CA GLY A 51 -23.26 1.67 -14.57
C GLY A 51 -22.99 2.71 -13.49
N LEU A 52 -22.19 2.37 -12.46
CA LEU A 52 -21.86 3.28 -11.37
C LEU A 52 -20.70 4.21 -11.77
N PRO A 53 -20.77 5.51 -11.42
CA PRO A 53 -19.67 6.43 -11.67
C PRO A 53 -18.45 6.04 -10.82
N VAL A 54 -17.28 6.00 -11.46
CA VAL A 54 -16.00 5.76 -10.78
C VAL A 54 -15.24 7.07 -10.70
N VAL A 55 -14.94 7.50 -9.48
CA VAL A 55 -14.16 8.72 -9.22
C VAL A 55 -12.85 8.35 -8.53
N PRO A 56 -11.69 8.60 -9.15
CA PRO A 56 -10.42 8.34 -8.50
C PRO A 56 -10.18 9.32 -7.35
N LEU A 57 -9.67 8.82 -6.23
CA LEU A 57 -9.15 9.67 -5.14
C LEU A 57 -7.72 10.15 -5.43
N GLU A 58 -7.00 9.44 -6.29
CA GLU A 58 -5.63 9.73 -6.67
C GLU A 58 -5.40 9.38 -8.14
N THR A 59 -4.44 10.05 -8.77
CA THR A 59 -3.92 9.69 -10.08
C THR A 59 -2.69 8.79 -9.97
N ALA A 60 -2.39 8.02 -11.02
CA ALA A 60 -1.16 7.21 -11.06
C ALA A 60 0.10 8.07 -10.89
N ARG A 61 0.11 9.30 -11.43
CA ARG A 61 1.23 10.24 -11.27
C ARG A 61 1.44 10.63 -9.82
N GLU A 62 0.36 10.82 -9.06
CA GLU A 62 0.45 11.17 -7.63
C GLU A 62 1.00 10.01 -6.80
N GLN A 63 0.57 8.78 -7.10
CA GLN A 63 1.10 7.60 -6.42
C GLN A 63 2.60 7.42 -6.69
N ILE A 64 3.04 7.57 -7.94
CA ILE A 64 4.46 7.53 -8.31
C ILE A 64 5.22 8.66 -7.61
N ALA A 65 4.68 9.88 -7.61
CA ALA A 65 5.32 11.03 -6.97
C ALA A 65 5.49 10.83 -5.46
N SER A 66 4.51 10.25 -4.78
CA SER A 66 4.63 9.89 -3.36
C SER A 66 5.79 8.94 -3.10
N ILE A 67 5.88 7.85 -3.87
CA ILE A 67 6.95 6.87 -3.67
C ILE A 67 8.33 7.44 -4.06
N ALA A 68 8.38 8.27 -5.11
CA ALA A 68 9.59 8.95 -5.54
C ALA A 68 10.04 10.09 -4.61
N ALA A 69 9.16 10.55 -3.69
CA ALA A 69 9.47 11.58 -2.71
C ALA A 69 10.22 11.03 -1.48
N VAL A 70 10.27 9.71 -1.29
CA VAL A 70 11.10 9.07 -0.26
C VAL A 70 12.56 9.43 -0.53
N GLN A 71 13.29 9.82 0.52
CA GLN A 71 14.68 10.23 0.37
C GLN A 71 15.50 9.12 -0.28
N THR A 72 16.32 9.46 -1.28
CA THR A 72 17.08 8.46 -2.05
C THR A 72 17.91 7.54 -1.16
N GLY A 73 18.57 8.08 -0.13
CA GLY A 73 19.35 7.27 0.83
C GLY A 73 18.48 6.27 1.60
N HIS A 74 17.28 6.67 2.01
CA HIS A 74 16.31 5.78 2.66
C HIS A 74 15.82 4.70 1.71
N MET A 75 15.46 5.06 0.48
CA MET A 75 15.01 4.10 -0.51
C MET A 75 16.10 3.08 -0.88
N LEU A 76 17.37 3.50 -0.95
CA LEU A 76 18.50 2.61 -1.15
C LEU A 76 18.68 1.64 0.02
N ALA A 77 18.62 2.12 1.27
CA ALA A 77 18.71 1.26 2.45
C ALA A 77 17.59 0.21 2.51
N LEU A 78 16.35 0.63 2.21
CA LEU A 78 15.19 -0.26 2.13
C LEU A 78 15.34 -1.28 1.00
N LEU A 79 15.81 -0.85 -0.17
CA LEU A 79 16.06 -1.73 -1.32
C LEU A 79 17.13 -2.78 -1.02
N GLU A 80 18.22 -2.40 -0.37
CA GLU A 80 19.27 -3.33 0.04
C GLU A 80 18.75 -4.36 1.04
N ALA A 81 18.00 -3.93 2.06
CA ALA A 81 17.38 -4.82 3.02
C ALA A 81 16.39 -5.78 2.34
N GLN A 82 15.52 -5.25 1.48
CA GLN A 82 14.55 -6.03 0.70
C GLN A 82 15.24 -7.06 -0.21
N ALA A 83 16.39 -6.73 -0.80
CA ALA A 83 17.15 -7.64 -1.63
C ALA A 83 17.85 -8.75 -0.82
N ARG A 84 18.25 -8.48 0.42
CA ARG A 84 18.84 -9.49 1.32
C ARG A 84 17.78 -10.44 1.89
N ARG A 85 16.63 -9.91 2.30
CA ARG A 85 15.55 -10.63 2.99
C ARG A 85 14.41 -11.03 2.08
N HIS A 86 14.67 -11.08 0.77
CA HIS A 86 13.63 -11.24 -0.25
C HIS A 86 12.72 -12.44 0.00
N ASP A 87 13.30 -13.61 0.29
CA ASP A 87 12.54 -14.84 0.55
C ASP A 87 11.66 -14.73 1.80
N GLU A 88 12.18 -14.13 2.88
CA GLU A 88 11.40 -13.85 4.10
C GLU A 88 10.24 -12.91 3.81
N THR A 89 10.46 -11.84 3.04
CA THR A 89 9.39 -10.90 2.69
C THR A 89 8.29 -11.59 1.89
N ILE A 90 8.65 -12.43 0.91
CA ILE A 90 7.64 -13.16 0.13
C ILE A 90 6.89 -14.16 1.01
N ALA A 91 7.57 -14.86 1.92
CA ALA A 91 6.91 -15.77 2.86
C ALA A 91 5.97 -15.05 3.84
N ALA A 92 6.28 -13.80 4.20
CA ALA A 92 5.45 -12.99 5.10
C ALA A 92 4.15 -12.48 4.46
N ILE A 93 4.01 -12.54 3.12
CA ILE A 93 2.80 -12.10 2.42
C ILE A 93 1.58 -12.92 2.83
N ASP A 94 1.73 -14.23 3.03
CA ASP A 94 0.61 -15.10 3.42
C ASP A 94 0.09 -14.73 4.82
N THR A 95 1.00 -14.40 5.75
CA THR A 95 0.63 -13.88 7.07
C THR A 95 -0.09 -12.53 6.98
N LEU A 96 0.40 -11.62 6.12
CA LEU A 96 -0.27 -10.33 5.88
C LEU A 96 -1.67 -10.53 5.29
N LEU A 97 -1.83 -11.46 4.36
CA LEU A 97 -3.11 -11.80 3.75
C LEU A 97 -4.07 -12.42 4.75
N ALA A 98 -3.60 -13.33 5.61
CA ALA A 98 -4.42 -13.91 6.67
C ALA A 98 -4.99 -12.83 7.59
N ARG A 99 -4.14 -11.91 8.08
CA ARG A 99 -4.57 -10.77 8.90
C ARG A 99 -5.54 -9.84 8.18
N TYR A 100 -5.29 -9.57 6.89
CA TYR A 100 -6.22 -8.80 6.06
C TYR A 100 -7.61 -9.44 5.98
N LEU A 101 -7.68 -10.77 5.80
CA LEU A 101 -8.93 -11.51 5.73
C LEU A 101 -9.66 -11.60 7.08
N GLU A 102 -8.91 -11.58 8.18
CA GLU A 102 -9.41 -11.51 9.55
C GLU A 102 -9.80 -10.08 9.97
N GLU A 103 -9.57 -9.09 9.11
CA GLU A 103 -9.83 -7.67 9.37
C GLU A 103 -9.00 -7.14 10.57
N ASP A 104 -7.80 -7.71 10.79
CA ASP A 104 -6.84 -7.38 11.85
C ASP A 104 -5.84 -6.30 11.41
N LEU A 105 -6.30 -5.04 11.43
CA LEU A 105 -5.48 -3.88 11.03
C LEU A 105 -4.25 -3.69 11.92
N ASP A 106 -4.37 -3.94 13.22
CA ASP A 106 -3.27 -3.75 14.16
C ASP A 106 -2.17 -4.78 13.93
N GLY A 107 -2.57 -6.03 13.69
CA GLY A 107 -1.65 -7.08 13.33
C GLY A 107 -0.92 -6.86 12.02
N MET A 108 -1.59 -6.29 11.00
CA MET A 108 -0.94 -5.96 9.73
C MET A 108 0.25 -5.02 9.95
N LEU A 109 0.13 -4.06 10.87
CA LEU A 109 1.22 -3.13 11.21
C LEU A 109 2.25 -3.71 12.17
N GLN A 110 1.83 -4.59 13.08
CA GLN A 110 2.78 -5.33 13.91
C GLN A 110 3.75 -6.15 13.05
N ASN A 111 3.31 -6.67 11.89
CA ASN A 111 4.22 -7.33 10.96
C ASN A 111 5.36 -6.40 10.49
N GLU A 112 5.07 -5.11 10.25
CA GLU A 112 6.08 -4.11 9.89
C GLU A 112 7.02 -3.80 11.06
N GLU A 113 6.48 -3.60 12.27
CA GLU A 113 7.31 -3.34 13.45
C GLU A 113 8.19 -4.54 13.81
N LEU A 114 7.70 -5.78 13.64
CA LEU A 114 8.50 -6.99 13.81
C LEU A 114 9.67 -7.04 12.82
N ALA A 115 9.44 -6.68 11.56
CA ALA A 115 10.50 -6.63 10.57
C ALA A 115 11.61 -5.61 10.94
N LEU A 116 11.24 -4.52 11.62
CA LEU A 116 12.15 -3.48 12.10
C LEU A 116 12.93 -3.85 13.37
N ARG A 117 12.49 -4.83 14.16
CA ARG A 117 13.20 -5.25 15.39
C ARG A 117 14.58 -5.81 15.09
N ASP A 118 14.70 -6.55 14.00
CA ASP A 118 15.97 -7.16 13.57
C ASP A 118 16.91 -6.16 12.89
N GLU A 119 16.37 -5.05 12.36
CA GLU A 119 17.14 -4.00 11.66
C GLU A 119 16.71 -2.59 12.12
N PRO A 120 16.98 -2.20 13.39
CA PRO A 120 16.52 -0.92 13.94
C PRO A 120 17.07 0.30 13.20
N ALA A 121 18.22 0.16 12.52
CA ALA A 121 18.82 1.19 11.69
C ALA A 121 17.93 1.59 10.48
N LEU A 122 17.00 0.73 10.06
CA LEU A 122 16.05 1.03 8.97
C LEU A 122 14.86 1.87 9.42
N ARG A 123 14.67 2.10 10.72
CA ARG A 123 13.51 2.83 11.25
C ARG A 123 13.31 4.22 10.63
N PRO A 124 14.35 5.07 10.44
CA PRO A 124 14.18 6.35 9.75
C PRO A 124 13.68 6.18 8.31
N ALA A 125 14.21 5.19 7.59
CA ALA A 125 13.84 4.93 6.20
C ALA A 125 12.40 4.42 6.07
N TYR A 126 11.98 3.51 6.96
CA TYR A 126 10.59 3.07 7.04
C TYR A 126 9.64 4.20 7.44
N SER A 127 10.04 5.06 8.37
CA SER A 127 9.23 6.21 8.77
C SER A 127 9.01 7.18 7.62
N ASP A 128 10.05 7.46 6.82
CA ASP A 128 9.93 8.30 5.62
C ASP A 128 9.03 7.63 4.57
N LEU A 129 9.24 6.34 4.29
CA LEU A 129 8.36 5.58 3.40
C LEU A 129 6.89 5.66 3.84
N PHE A 130 6.61 5.35 5.11
CA PHE A 130 5.27 5.39 5.71
C PHE A 130 4.62 6.78 5.61
N GLU A 131 5.38 7.82 5.92
CA GLU A 131 4.94 9.21 5.78
C GLU A 131 4.52 9.53 4.33
N GLN A 132 5.35 9.17 3.35
CA GLN A 132 5.07 9.49 1.95
C GLN A 132 3.94 8.65 1.34
N ILE A 133 3.88 7.35 1.66
CA ILE A 133 2.98 6.41 0.98
C ILE A 133 1.65 6.17 1.72
N LEU A 134 1.60 6.42 3.03
CA LEU A 134 0.39 6.27 3.85
C LEU A 134 -0.11 7.62 4.35
N VAL A 135 0.63 8.33 5.20
CA VAL A 135 0.13 9.53 5.90
C VAL A 135 -0.34 10.61 4.92
N ARG A 136 0.54 11.05 4.01
CA ARG A 136 0.22 12.13 3.06
C ARG A 136 -0.88 11.76 2.08
N ARG A 137 -0.94 10.47 1.72
CA ARG A 137 -1.95 9.94 0.80
C ARG A 137 -3.31 9.81 1.49
N SER A 138 -3.36 9.32 2.74
CA SER A 138 -4.58 9.27 3.56
C SER A 138 -5.21 10.66 3.72
N ALA A 139 -4.40 11.69 4.02
CA ALA A 139 -4.89 13.07 4.13
C ALA A 139 -5.54 13.55 2.81
N ARG A 140 -4.87 13.34 1.67
CA ARG A 140 -5.39 13.68 0.34
C ARG A 140 -6.66 12.92 -0.01
N MET A 141 -6.71 11.63 0.32
CA MET A 141 -7.90 10.80 0.13
C MET A 141 -9.09 11.35 0.90
N VAL A 142 -8.90 11.71 2.18
CA VAL A 142 -9.94 12.30 3.05
C VAL A 142 -10.46 13.61 2.47
N GLU A 143 -9.56 14.51 2.06
CA GLU A 143 -9.93 15.77 1.41
C GLU A 143 -10.82 15.53 0.19
N ARG A 144 -10.43 14.59 -0.69
CA ARG A 144 -11.12 14.34 -1.96
C ARG A 144 -12.40 13.52 -1.84
N MET A 145 -12.50 12.65 -0.83
CA MET A 145 -13.71 11.87 -0.61
C MET A 145 -14.83 12.68 0.06
N ARG A 146 -14.47 13.67 0.90
CA ARG A 146 -15.43 14.44 1.71
C ARG A 146 -16.64 14.99 0.92
N PRO A 147 -16.49 15.68 -0.23
CA PRO A 147 -17.66 16.20 -0.95
C PRO A 147 -18.58 15.11 -1.51
N ARG A 148 -18.09 13.87 -1.62
CA ARG A 148 -18.91 12.72 -2.04
C ARG A 148 -19.60 12.07 -0.84
N LEU A 149 -18.91 11.99 0.29
CA LEU A 149 -19.51 11.54 1.55
C LEU A 149 -20.65 12.47 1.98
N GLU A 150 -20.48 13.79 1.83
CA GLU A 150 -21.51 14.80 2.16
C GLU A 150 -22.78 14.67 1.33
N ARG A 151 -22.66 14.22 0.08
CA ARG A 151 -23.82 13.92 -0.78
C ARG A 151 -24.54 12.62 -0.39
N GLY A 152 -23.88 11.76 0.39
CA GLY A 152 -24.39 10.44 0.76
C GLY A 152 -24.29 9.39 -0.36
N GLY A 153 -24.47 8.12 0.00
CA GLY A 153 -24.51 7.00 -0.95
C GLY A 153 -23.18 6.66 -1.63
N ALA A 154 -22.06 7.24 -1.20
CA ALA A 154 -20.74 6.94 -1.75
C ALA A 154 -20.20 5.62 -1.18
N PHE A 155 -19.63 4.79 -2.05
CA PHE A 155 -18.77 3.67 -1.68
C PHE A 155 -17.33 4.06 -1.97
N VAL A 156 -16.47 4.02 -0.95
CA VAL A 156 -15.06 4.38 -1.06
C VAL A 156 -14.22 3.12 -0.82
N ALA A 157 -13.37 2.79 -1.79
CA ALA A 157 -12.42 1.68 -1.68
C ALA A 157 -10.99 2.24 -1.64
N ILE A 158 -10.25 1.85 -0.60
CA ILE A 158 -8.86 2.24 -0.34
C ILE A 158 -8.12 1.06 0.30
N GLY A 159 -6.79 1.04 0.21
CA GLY A 159 -5.96 0.01 0.82
C GLY A 159 -6.08 0.00 2.35
N ALA A 160 -6.11 -1.19 2.96
CA ALA A 160 -6.35 -1.37 4.39
C ALA A 160 -5.35 -0.61 5.29
N LEU A 161 -4.09 -0.52 4.89
CA LEU A 161 -3.06 0.21 5.66
C LEU A 161 -3.33 1.72 5.75
N HIS A 162 -4.17 2.29 4.88
CA HIS A 162 -4.60 3.69 5.02
C HIS A 162 -5.61 3.90 6.17
N LEU A 163 -6.21 2.84 6.72
CA LEU A 163 -7.26 2.95 7.73
C LEU A 163 -6.73 3.14 9.16
N HIS A 164 -5.54 2.62 9.45
CA HIS A 164 -5.02 2.55 10.80
C HIS A 164 -4.38 3.85 11.30
N GLY A 165 -4.44 4.06 12.62
CA GLY A 165 -3.64 5.03 13.33
C GLY A 165 -4.23 6.42 13.31
N GLU A 166 -3.59 7.34 14.04
CA GLU A 166 -4.09 8.72 14.18
C GLU A 166 -4.12 9.51 12.87
N GLN A 167 -3.27 9.13 11.91
CA GLN A 167 -3.21 9.71 10.56
C GLN A 167 -3.93 8.83 9.52
N GLY A 168 -4.59 7.77 9.96
CA GLY A 168 -5.43 6.92 9.12
C GLY A 168 -6.72 7.60 8.73
N VAL A 169 -7.30 7.17 7.60
CA VAL A 169 -8.54 7.74 7.04
C VAL A 169 -9.68 7.72 8.06
N LEU A 170 -9.80 6.67 8.88
CA LEU A 170 -10.85 6.57 9.89
C LEU A 170 -10.74 7.68 10.93
N ALA A 171 -9.57 7.83 11.56
CA ALA A 171 -9.31 8.85 12.57
C ALA A 171 -9.41 10.27 11.99
N LEU A 172 -8.95 10.48 10.76
CA LEU A 172 -9.06 11.76 10.07
C LEU A 172 -10.52 12.15 9.77
N LEU A 173 -11.38 11.17 9.45
CA LEU A 173 -12.81 11.41 9.29
C LEU A 173 -13.48 11.72 10.63
N GLU A 174 -13.16 11.01 11.71
CA GLU A 174 -13.69 11.29 13.05
C GLU A 174 -13.31 12.71 13.52
N ARG A 175 -12.04 13.09 13.38
CA ARG A 175 -11.56 14.47 13.67
C ARG A 175 -12.26 15.53 12.82
N ALA A 176 -12.74 15.14 11.64
CA ALA A 176 -13.51 15.99 10.75
C ALA A 176 -15.01 16.05 11.08
N GLY A 177 -15.45 15.45 12.19
CA GLY A 177 -16.84 15.48 12.67
C GLY A 177 -17.72 14.34 12.14
N TRP A 178 -17.15 13.36 11.44
CA TRP A 178 -17.90 12.21 10.96
C TRP A 178 -18.06 11.16 12.05
N GLN A 179 -19.20 10.50 12.06
CA GLN A 179 -19.37 9.29 12.86
C GLN A 179 -18.96 8.07 12.05
N VAL A 180 -17.90 7.40 12.49
CA VAL A 180 -17.42 6.17 11.87
C VAL A 180 -17.98 4.97 12.65
N ARG A 181 -18.51 3.97 11.95
CA ARG A 181 -18.97 2.72 12.54
C ARG A 181 -18.57 1.56 11.64
N ARG A 182 -18.11 0.46 12.24
CA ARG A 182 -17.91 -0.79 11.53
C ARG A 182 -19.29 -1.34 11.14
N VAL A 183 -19.46 -1.70 9.87
CA VAL A 183 -20.64 -2.42 9.40
C VAL A 183 -20.32 -3.91 9.47
N GLU A 184 -21.15 -4.68 10.17
CA GLU A 184 -20.94 -6.12 10.28
C GLU A 184 -21.08 -6.78 8.91
N ARG A 185 -20.18 -7.74 8.63
CA ARG A 185 -20.28 -8.56 7.43
C ARG A 185 -21.51 -9.44 7.56
N GLN A 186 -22.56 -9.13 6.80
CA GLN A 186 -23.71 -10.02 6.70
C GLN A 186 -23.24 -11.33 6.07
N ARG A 187 -23.16 -12.40 6.86
CA ARG A 187 -22.97 -13.77 6.33
C ARG A 187 -24.20 -14.06 5.47
N ARG A 188 -24.01 -14.12 4.15
CA ARG A 188 -24.98 -14.68 3.22
C ARG A 188 -24.84 -16.19 3.18
#